data_AF-A0AAW1PRQ6-F1
#
_entry.id   AF-A0AAW1PRQ6-F1
#
_cell.length_a   1.000
_cell.length_b   1.000
_cell.length_c   1.000
_cell.angle_alpha   90.00
_cell.angle_beta   90.00
_cell.angle_gamma   90.00
#
_symmetry.space_group_name_H-M   'P 1'
#
loop_
_entity.id
_entity.type
_entity.pdbx_description
1 polymer ?
#
loop_
_entity_poly.entity_id
_entity_poly.type
_entity_poly.pdbx_seq_one_letter_code
_entity_poly.pdbx_strand_id
1 'polypeptide(L)'
;MQQIRESEELDLPLEIRKLLVAVDDADECVRALTWCMENLYRDGDEIHLLHVVPRLQRSSSFGRPPIDFLPQQDPVTHDQLVKKAELFIRERFLPKLQGLHPEPVVHIVKCEVDTASIGNLA
;
A
#
# COMPACT_ATOMS: atom_id res chain seq x y z
N MET A 1 15.37 49.33 30.48
CA MET A 1 14.18 48.45 30.48
C MET A 1 14.16 47.72 29.15
N GLN A 2 14.72 46.52 29.15
CA GLN A 2 14.97 45.69 27.97
C GLN A 2 13.85 44.65 27.90
N GLN A 3 12.90 44.82 26.97
CA GLN A 3 11.91 43.79 26.67
C GLN A 3 12.53 42.84 25.64
N ILE A 4 12.93 41.67 26.13
CA ILE A 4 13.26 40.50 25.33
C ILE A 4 11.91 40.02 24.75
N ARG A 5 11.74 40.15 23.43
CA ARG A 5 10.63 39.51 22.72
C ARG A 5 10.85 38.01 22.78
N GLU A 6 9.86 37.34 23.36
CA GLU A 6 9.72 35.89 23.41
C GLU A 6 9.88 35.33 22.00
N SER A 7 10.77 34.35 21.90
CA SER A 7 10.99 33.53 20.73
C SER A 7 9.72 32.76 20.39
N GLU A 8 9.13 33.06 19.23
CA GLU A 8 8.19 32.16 18.54
C GLU A 8 8.91 30.84 18.26
N GLU A 9 8.76 29.88 19.17
CA GLU A 9 9.01 28.47 18.90
C GLU A 9 7.98 28.07 17.83
N LEU A 10 8.43 27.97 16.58
CA LEU A 10 7.66 27.40 15.50
C LEU A 10 7.31 25.96 15.89
N ASP A 11 6.07 25.78 16.31
CA ASP A 11 5.40 24.50 16.55
C ASP A 11 5.29 23.75 15.21
N LEU A 12 6.42 23.28 14.71
CA LEU A 12 6.46 22.39 13.56
C LEU A 12 5.72 21.13 13.99
N PRO A 13 4.69 20.69 13.24
CA PRO A 13 3.92 19.52 13.63
C PRO A 13 4.90 18.37 13.81
N LEU A 14 4.89 17.76 15.00
CA LEU A 14 5.59 16.51 15.27
C LEU A 14 5.22 15.56 14.14
N GLU A 15 6.18 15.24 13.26
CA GLU A 15 5.90 14.44 12.08
C GLU A 15 5.30 13.10 12.53
N ILE A 16 4.06 12.86 12.09
CA ILE A 16 3.36 11.61 12.39
C ILE A 16 4.13 10.48 11.73
N ARG A 17 4.58 9.52 12.56
CA ARG A 17 5.27 8.33 12.07
C ARG A 17 4.30 7.45 11.30
N LYS A 18 4.74 7.01 10.12
CA LYS A 18 3.94 6.20 9.19
C LYS A 18 4.48 4.77 9.16
N LEU A 19 3.60 3.80 9.36
CA LEU A 19 3.92 2.38 9.25
C LEU A 19 3.24 1.80 8.01
N LEU A 20 4.04 1.29 7.08
CA LEU A 20 3.56 0.64 5.85
C LEU A 20 3.65 -0.88 6.01
N VAL A 21 2.53 -1.57 5.80
CA VAL A 21 2.45 -3.03 5.81
C VAL A 21 2.01 -3.50 4.43
N ALA A 22 2.90 -4.21 3.74
CA ALA A 22 2.56 -4.88 2.49
C ALA A 22 1.69 -6.11 2.79
N VAL A 23 0.58 -6.27 2.07
CA VAL A 23 -0.41 -7.32 2.32
C VAL A 23 -0.88 -7.97 1.03
N ASP A 24 -1.17 -9.26 1.12
CA ASP A 24 -1.92 -10.04 0.15
C ASP A 24 -2.99 -10.89 0.86
N ASP A 25 -3.66 -11.76 0.12
CA ASP A 25 -4.70 -12.66 0.62
C ASP A 25 -4.13 -13.90 1.34
N ALA A 26 -2.90 -13.83 1.88
CA ALA A 26 -2.29 -14.91 2.65
C ALA A 26 -2.47 -14.72 4.17
N ASP A 27 -2.53 -15.82 4.92
CA ASP A 27 -2.63 -15.78 6.39
C ASP A 27 -1.36 -15.20 7.04
N GLU A 28 -0.22 -15.36 6.39
CA GLU A 28 1.08 -14.79 6.78
C GLU A 28 0.99 -13.27 6.93
N CYS A 29 0.32 -12.58 5.99
CA CYS A 29 0.17 -11.13 6.02
C CYS A 29 -0.73 -10.67 7.17
N VAL A 30 -1.75 -11.46 7.52
CA VAL A 30 -2.58 -11.20 8.70
C VAL A 30 -1.77 -11.30 9.98
N ARG A 31 -0.92 -12.33 10.10
CA ARG A 31 -0.01 -12.50 11.24
C ARG A 31 1.03 -11.38 11.32
N ALA A 32 1.57 -10.96 10.17
CA ALA A 32 2.51 -9.84 10.09
C ALA A 32 1.87 -8.52 10.57
N LEU A 33 0.63 -8.23 10.15
CA LEU A 33 -0.09 -7.07 10.65
C LEU A 33 -0.32 -7.15 12.16
N THR A 34 -0.78 -8.29 12.67
CA THR A 34 -0.97 -8.48 14.12
C THR A 34 0.32 -8.25 14.90
N TRP A 35 1.44 -8.82 14.46
CA TRP A 35 2.73 -8.56 15.09
C TRP A 35 3.13 -7.09 15.03
N CYS A 36 2.91 -6.42 13.90
CA CYS A 36 3.17 -4.98 13.75
C CYS A 36 2.38 -4.15 14.77
N MET A 37 1.10 -4.44 14.96
CA MET A 37 0.25 -3.76 15.94
C MET A 37 0.69 -4.02 17.37
N GLU A 38 1.14 -5.23 17.69
CA GLU A 38 1.54 -5.59 19.05
C GLU A 38 2.93 -5.10 19.45
N ASN A 39 3.84 -4.93 18.48
CA ASN A 39 5.26 -4.72 18.77
C ASN A 39 5.85 -3.42 18.20
N LEU A 40 5.29 -2.90 17.10
CA LEU A 40 5.86 -1.75 16.40
C LEU A 40 4.99 -0.49 16.54
N TYR A 41 3.66 -0.67 16.50
CA TYR A 41 2.70 0.42 16.62
C TYR A 41 2.86 1.17 17.95
N ARG A 42 2.74 2.49 17.88
CA ARG A 42 2.66 3.42 19.00
C ARG A 42 1.45 4.32 18.79
N ASP A 43 0.86 4.76 19.88
CA ASP A 43 -0.26 5.71 19.84
C ASP A 43 0.09 6.94 19.01
N GLY A 44 -0.78 7.27 18.06
CA GLY A 44 -0.59 8.37 17.11
C GLY A 44 0.11 8.00 15.81
N ASP A 45 0.62 6.77 15.63
CA ASP A 45 1.12 6.33 14.33
C ASP A 45 -0.01 6.22 13.29
N GLU A 46 0.30 6.56 12.04
CA GLU A 46 -0.57 6.32 10.88
C GLU A 46 -0.23 4.97 10.22
N ILE A 47 -1.23 4.08 10.12
CA ILE A 47 -1.07 2.78 9.46
C ILE A 47 -1.45 2.87 7.99
N HIS A 48 -0.58 2.37 7.12
CA HIS A 48 -0.83 2.20 5.70
C HIS A 48 -0.79 0.72 5.31
N LEU A 49 -1.84 0.23 4.66
CA LEU A 49 -1.86 -1.08 4.02
C LEU A 49 -1.52 -0.93 2.54
N LEU A 50 -0.58 -1.72 2.02
CA LEU A 50 -0.22 -1.72 0.60
C LEU A 50 -0.48 -3.09 -0.02
N HIS A 51 -1.36 -3.14 -1.01
CA HIS A 51 -1.55 -4.30 -1.86
C HIS A 51 -1.20 -3.96 -3.31
N VAL A 52 -0.42 -4.84 -3.96
CA VAL A 52 -0.06 -4.72 -5.37
C VAL A 52 -0.84 -5.77 -6.16
N VAL A 53 -1.67 -5.31 -7.10
CA VAL A 53 -2.42 -6.21 -7.98
C VAL A 53 -1.46 -6.75 -9.06
N PRO A 54 -1.21 -8.06 -9.11
CA PRO A 54 -0.24 -8.64 -10.02
C PRO A 54 -0.69 -8.50 -11.48
N ARG A 55 0.29 -8.41 -12.38
CA ARG A 55 0.03 -8.49 -13.82
C ARG A 55 -0.37 -9.91 -14.20
N LEU A 56 -1.53 -10.04 -14.83
CA LEU A 56 -1.91 -11.27 -15.51
C LEU A 56 -1.03 -11.47 -16.75
N GLN A 57 0.02 -12.28 -16.64
CA GLN A 57 0.74 -12.78 -17.81
C GLN A 57 -0.13 -13.88 -18.44
N ARG A 58 -0.79 -13.58 -19.56
CA ARG A 58 -1.35 -14.65 -20.40
C ARG A 58 -0.18 -15.41 -21.02
N SER A 59 -0.24 -16.74 -20.92
CA SER A 59 0.71 -17.70 -21.50
C SER A 59 1.11 -17.30 -22.92
N SER A 60 2.41 -17.19 -23.15
CA SER A 60 2.98 -17.21 -24.49
C SER A 60 2.50 -18.47 -25.21
N SER A 61 1.62 -18.31 -26.20
CA SER A 61 1.44 -19.35 -27.21
C SER A 61 2.76 -19.45 -27.96
N PHE A 62 3.61 -20.41 -27.57
CA PHE A 62 4.81 -20.82 -28.30
C PHE A 62 4.42 -21.06 -29.77
N GLY A 63 4.85 -20.19 -30.69
CA GLY A 63 4.57 -20.41 -32.10
C GLY A 63 4.78 -19.27 -33.11
N ARG A 64 5.06 -18.02 -32.72
CA ARG A 64 5.35 -16.95 -33.70
C ARG A 64 6.49 -16.03 -33.24
N PRO A 65 7.36 -15.56 -34.16
CA PRO A 65 8.54 -14.76 -33.86
C PRO A 65 8.18 -13.40 -33.21
N PRO A 66 9.12 -12.75 -32.51
CA PRO A 66 8.86 -11.64 -31.60
C PRO A 66 8.60 -10.36 -32.39
N ILE A 67 7.34 -10.11 -32.73
CA ILE A 67 6.89 -8.79 -33.19
C ILE A 67 6.01 -8.26 -32.06
N ASP A 68 6.56 -7.32 -31.29
CA ASP A 68 5.88 -6.41 -30.37
C ASP A 68 4.67 -6.99 -29.64
N PHE A 69 4.91 -7.99 -28.79
CA PHE A 69 3.89 -8.47 -27.86
C PHE A 69 3.68 -7.41 -26.77
N LEU A 70 2.69 -6.55 -26.97
CA LEU A 70 2.01 -5.88 -25.87
C LEU A 70 1.00 -6.89 -25.29
N PRO A 71 1.24 -7.51 -24.12
CA PRO A 71 0.23 -8.34 -23.50
C PRO A 71 -0.97 -7.44 -23.17
N GLN A 72 -2.01 -7.52 -23.99
CA GLN A 72 -3.28 -6.85 -23.73
C GLN A 72 -3.92 -7.56 -22.54
N GLN A 73 -3.88 -6.92 -21.38
CA GLN A 73 -4.56 -7.41 -20.19
C GLN A 73 -6.05 -7.47 -20.46
N ASP A 74 -6.70 -8.51 -19.94
CA ASP A 74 -8.16 -8.55 -19.91
C ASP A 74 -8.64 -7.54 -18.85
N PRO A 75 -9.32 -6.45 -19.23
CA PRO A 75 -9.81 -5.48 -18.25
C PRO A 75 -10.79 -6.14 -17.28
N VAL A 76 -11.57 -7.14 -17.73
CA VAL A 76 -12.55 -7.84 -16.88
C VAL A 76 -11.86 -8.64 -15.79
N THR A 77 -10.78 -9.35 -16.11
CA THR A 77 -10.04 -10.15 -15.11
C THR A 77 -9.26 -9.24 -14.15
N HIS A 78 -8.75 -8.10 -14.63
CA HIS A 78 -8.07 -7.13 -13.77
C HIS A 78 -9.03 -6.50 -12.74
N ASP A 79 -10.22 -6.09 -13.17
CA ASP A 79 -11.24 -5.54 -12.26
C ASP A 79 -11.69 -6.56 -11.22
N GLN A 80 -11.74 -7.85 -11.58
CA GLN A 80 -12.03 -8.93 -10.64
C GLN A 80 -10.92 -9.06 -9.58
N LEU A 81 -9.65 -8.91 -9.96
CA LEU A 81 -8.53 -8.95 -9.00
C LEU A 81 -8.57 -7.76 -8.04
N VAL A 82 -8.88 -6.55 -8.54
CA VAL A 82 -9.03 -5.35 -7.69
C VAL A 82 -10.19 -5.54 -6.70
N LYS A 83 -11.35 -6.02 -7.17
CA LYS A 83 -12.49 -6.32 -6.29
C LYS A 83 -12.15 -7.37 -5.24
N LYS A 84 -11.42 -8.43 -5.65
CA LYS A 84 -10.93 -9.43 -4.70
C LYS A 84 -10.01 -8.80 -3.65
N ALA A 85 -9.14 -7.88 -4.06
CA ALA A 85 -8.26 -7.16 -3.17
C ALA A 85 -9.02 -6.32 -2.13
N GLU A 86 -9.98 -5.52 -2.59
CA GLU A 86 -10.83 -4.73 -1.70
C GLU A 86 -11.58 -5.60 -0.69
N LEU A 87 -12.14 -6.73 -1.15
CA LEU A 87 -12.89 -7.66 -0.30
C LEU A 87 -12.01 -8.24 0.81
N PHE A 88 -10.85 -8.82 0.47
CA PHE A 88 -10.03 -9.46 1.49
C PHE A 88 -9.46 -8.43 2.48
N ILE A 89 -9.08 -7.23 2.01
CA ILE A 89 -8.58 -6.17 2.89
C ILE A 89 -9.67 -5.77 3.88
N ARG A 90 -10.89 -5.52 3.38
CA ARG A 90 -12.04 -5.13 4.19
C ARG A 90 -12.41 -6.19 5.22
N GLU A 91 -12.38 -7.46 4.83
CA GLU A 91 -12.86 -8.55 5.67
C GLU A 91 -11.82 -9.06 6.66
N ARG A 92 -10.53 -8.99 6.31
CA ARG A 92 -9.45 -9.62 7.09
C ARG A 92 -8.56 -8.63 7.83
N PHE A 93 -8.35 -7.44 7.27
CA PHE A 93 -7.38 -6.47 7.80
C PHE A 93 -8.05 -5.31 8.52
N LEU A 94 -9.05 -4.66 7.92
CA LEU A 94 -9.73 -3.51 8.55
C LEU A 94 -10.33 -3.80 9.93
N PRO A 95 -10.92 -4.97 10.23
CA PRO A 95 -11.44 -5.26 11.57
C PRO A 95 -10.36 -5.24 12.65
N LYS A 96 -9.10 -5.51 12.29
CA LYS A 96 -7.94 -5.49 13.21
C LYS A 96 -7.39 -4.09 13.47
N LEU A 97 -7.82 -3.11 12.68
CA LEU A 97 -7.37 -1.72 12.75
C LEU A 97 -8.49 -0.77 13.18
N GLN A 98 -9.61 -1.30 13.68
CA GLN A 98 -10.72 -0.50 14.18
C GLN A 98 -10.30 0.25 15.45
N GLY A 99 -10.71 1.51 15.54
CA GLY A 99 -10.45 2.36 16.71
C GLY A 99 -9.07 3.02 16.72
N LEU A 100 -8.27 2.87 15.65
CA LEU A 100 -7.02 3.62 15.50
C LEU A 100 -7.30 5.08 15.11
N HIS A 101 -6.50 5.96 15.68
CA HIS A 101 -6.41 7.37 15.29
C HIS A 101 -4.92 7.71 15.07
N PRO A 102 -4.53 8.16 13.86
CA PRO A 102 -5.34 8.42 12.66
C PRO A 102 -5.99 7.17 12.03
N GLU A 103 -6.99 7.38 11.17
CA GLU A 103 -7.63 6.28 10.44
C GLU A 103 -6.63 5.60 9.47
N PRO A 104 -6.66 4.26 9.35
CA PRO A 104 -5.78 3.55 8.44
C PRO A 104 -6.03 3.90 6.97
N VAL A 105 -4.94 4.01 6.20
CA VAL A 105 -5.00 4.28 4.75
C VAL A 105 -4.72 3.01 3.97
N VAL A 106 -5.53 2.73 2.93
CA VAL A 106 -5.35 1.56 2.06
C VAL A 106 -4.89 1.99 0.68
N HIS A 107 -3.77 1.43 0.24
CA HIS A 107 -3.20 1.62 -1.09
C HIS A 107 -3.36 0.33 -1.90
N ILE A 108 -4.18 0.37 -2.96
CA ILE A 108 -4.28 -0.72 -3.94
C ILE A 108 -3.60 -0.24 -5.22
N VAL A 109 -2.38 -0.71 -5.46
CA VAL A 109 -1.57 -0.34 -6.62
C VAL A 109 -1.91 -1.26 -7.77
N LYS A 110 -2.51 -0.70 -8.82
CA LYS A 110 -2.71 -1.36 -10.11
C LYS A 110 -1.41 -1.28 -10.88
N CYS A 111 -0.91 -2.41 -11.37
CA CYS A 111 0.32 -2.44 -12.15
C CYS A 111 0.07 -1.96 -13.59
N GLU A 112 -0.34 -0.71 -13.77
CA GLU A 112 -0.45 -0.07 -15.08
C GLU A 112 0.95 0.17 -15.65
N VAL A 113 1.08 0.07 -16.97
CA VAL A 113 2.36 0.26 -17.66
C VAL A 113 2.62 1.76 -17.74
N ASP A 114 2.84 2.41 -16.61
CA ASP A 114 3.46 3.72 -16.59
C ASP A 114 4.87 3.59 -16.02
N THR A 115 5.82 3.38 -16.94
CA THR A 115 7.24 3.31 -16.62
C THR A 115 7.82 4.67 -16.21
N ALA A 116 7.01 5.73 -16.11
CA ALA A 116 7.46 7.03 -15.61
C ALA A 116 7.72 7.07 -14.10
N SER A 117 7.32 6.04 -13.33
CA SER A 117 7.30 6.15 -11.85
C SER A 117 7.93 5.01 -11.06
N ILE A 118 8.78 4.17 -11.66
CA ILE A 118 9.61 3.23 -10.88
C ILE A 118 11.07 3.57 -11.12
N GLY A 119 11.69 4.21 -10.12
CA GLY A 119 13.14 4.37 -10.06
C GLY A 119 13.80 3.00 -10.07
N ASN A 120 14.30 2.60 -11.24
CA ASN A 120 15.23 1.50 -11.37
C ASN A 120 16.53 1.94 -10.67
N LEU A 121 16.85 1.39 -9.51
CA LEU A 121 18.19 1.47 -8.97
C LEU A 121 19.03 0.46 -9.74
N ALA A 122 19.75 0.96 -10.74
CA ALA A 122 20.84 0.25 -11.40
C ALA A 122 22.02 0.05 -10.45
#